data_AF-A0A952SWA0-F1
#
_entry.id   AF-A0A952SWA0-F1
#
_cell.length_a   1.000
_cell.length_b   1.000
_cell.length_c   1.000
_cell.angle_alpha   90.00
_cell.angle_beta   90.00
_cell.angle_gamma   90.00
#
_symmetry.space_group_name_H-M   'P 1'
#
loop_
_entity.id
_entity.type
_entity.pdbx_description
1 polymer ?
#
loop_
_entity_poly.entity_id
_entity_poly.type
_entity_poly.pdbx_seq_one_letter_code
_entity_poly.pdbx_strand_id
1 'polypeptide(L)'
;MSNGGCYLAPNHETYPLMHDGNFFEATVSGDAAGIIVSLFTFSHVSFLLEDDLLGPRVAQYFHLLRDFAGDHPEAGLIVRAID
;
A
#
# COMPACT_ATOMS: atom_id res chain seq x y z
N MET A 1 8.64 -7.44 -7.67
CA MET A 1 8.06 -6.55 -8.69
C MET A 1 9.08 -6.31 -9.80
N SER A 2 8.69 -6.36 -11.08
CA SER A 2 9.58 -6.08 -12.22
C SER A 2 9.53 -4.62 -12.70
N ASN A 3 8.56 -3.83 -12.21
CA ASN A 3 8.31 -2.44 -12.61
C ASN A 3 9.18 -1.39 -11.88
N GLY A 4 10.18 -1.83 -11.10
CA GLY A 4 11.05 -0.93 -10.31
C GLY A 4 10.46 -0.45 -8.98
N GLY A 5 9.25 -0.88 -8.63
CA GLY A 5 8.65 -0.64 -7.31
C GLY A 5 9.12 -1.63 -6.24
N CYS A 6 8.74 -1.37 -5.00
CA CYS A 6 8.96 -2.26 -3.86
C CYS A 6 7.84 -2.12 -2.82
N TYR A 7 7.73 -3.11 -1.95
CA TYR A 7 6.92 -3.08 -0.74
C TYR A 7 7.48 -4.05 0.29
N LEU A 8 7.04 -3.94 1.53
CA LEU A 8 7.35 -4.90 2.59
C LEU A 8 6.07 -5.65 2.95
N ALA A 9 6.18 -6.98 3.12
CA ALA A 9 5.10 -7.81 3.60
C ALA A 9 5.48 -8.50 4.91
N PRO A 10 4.58 -8.53 5.89
CA PRO A 10 4.77 -9.29 7.11
C PRO A 10 4.59 -10.80 6.83
N ASN A 11 5.08 -11.66 7.73
CA ASN A 11 5.30 -13.09 7.44
C ASN A 11 4.19 -14.05 7.90
N HIS A 12 3.14 -13.58 8.58
CA HIS A 12 1.99 -14.43 8.92
C HIS A 12 1.03 -14.56 7.72
N GLU A 13 0.24 -15.62 7.73
CA GLU A 13 -0.68 -15.96 6.63
C GLU A 13 -1.76 -14.91 6.42
N THR A 14 -2.36 -14.41 7.51
CA THR A 14 -3.45 -13.43 7.47
C THR A 14 -3.36 -12.42 8.59
N TYR A 15 -3.89 -11.22 8.34
CA TYR A 15 -3.97 -10.13 9.32
C TYR A 15 -5.38 -9.51 9.33
N PRO A 16 -5.99 -9.31 10.51
CA PRO A 16 -7.14 -8.42 10.63
C PRO A 16 -6.65 -6.97 10.53
N LEU A 17 -7.25 -6.21 9.62
CA LEU A 17 -6.97 -4.79 9.41
C LEU A 17 -8.24 -3.97 9.59
N MET A 18 -8.08 -2.78 10.18
CA MET A 18 -9.13 -1.80 10.40
C MET A 18 -8.62 -0.41 10.04
N HIS A 19 -9.40 0.35 9.27
CA HIS A 19 -9.17 1.76 9.02
C HIS A 19 -10.48 2.53 9.21
N ASP A 20 -10.55 3.28 10.31
CA ASP A 20 -11.75 4.04 10.67
C ASP A 20 -12.07 5.16 9.67
N GLY A 21 -11.06 5.67 8.95
CA GLY A 21 -11.20 6.78 8.00
C GLY A 21 -12.13 6.47 6.83
N ASN A 22 -12.16 5.21 6.38
CA ASN A 22 -13.00 4.75 5.27
C ASN A 22 -13.87 3.52 5.64
N PHE A 23 -14.04 3.25 6.94
CA PHE A 23 -14.81 2.11 7.44
C PHE A 23 -14.36 0.77 6.83
N PHE A 24 -13.06 0.63 6.58
CA PHE A 24 -12.47 -0.63 6.16
C PHE A 24 -12.26 -1.52 7.38
N GLU A 25 -12.82 -2.72 7.34
CA GLU A 25 -12.57 -3.78 8.32
C GLU A 25 -12.62 -5.11 7.56
N ALA A 26 -11.49 -5.82 7.53
CA ALA A 26 -11.36 -7.12 6.86
C ALA A 26 -10.16 -7.91 7.36
N THR A 27 -10.23 -9.24 7.22
CA THR A 27 -9.04 -10.09 7.27
C THR A 27 -8.49 -10.27 5.86
N VAL A 28 -7.22 -9.96 5.68
CA VAL A 28 -6.50 -10.06 4.39
C VAL A 28 -5.29 -10.98 4.52
N SER A 29 -4.73 -11.44 3.40
CA SER A 29 -3.45 -12.17 3.45
C SER A 29 -2.29 -11.28 3.94
N GLY A 30 -1.19 -11.93 4.37
CA GLY A 30 0.05 -11.22 4.69
C GLY A 30 0.59 -10.37 3.54
N ASP A 31 0.46 -10.84 2.28
CA ASP A 31 0.91 -10.10 1.11
C ASP A 31 0.05 -8.83 0.89
N ALA A 32 -1.27 -8.98 0.91
CA ALA A 32 -2.20 -7.85 0.81
C ALA A 32 -2.02 -6.85 1.96
N ALA A 33 -1.81 -7.33 3.19
CA ALA A 33 -1.51 -6.45 4.32
C ALA A 33 -0.24 -5.63 4.10
N GLY A 34 0.80 -6.26 3.57
CA GLY A 34 2.05 -5.59 3.20
C GLY A 34 1.86 -4.51 2.16
N ILE A 35 1.09 -4.81 1.11
CA ILE A 35 0.75 -3.85 0.05
C ILE A 35 -0.01 -2.65 0.63
N ILE A 36 -1.07 -2.89 1.39
CA ILE A 36 -1.91 -1.83 2.00
C ILE A 36 -1.07 -0.90 2.87
N VAL A 37 -0.30 -1.46 3.82
CA VAL A 37 0.53 -0.67 4.74
C VAL A 37 1.61 0.10 4.00
N SER A 38 2.24 -0.51 2.99
CA SER A 38 3.27 0.15 2.18
C SER A 38 2.69 1.30 1.34
N LEU A 39 1.47 1.15 0.79
CA LEU A 39 0.77 2.22 0.08
C LEU A 39 0.46 3.41 1.00
N PHE A 40 -0.09 3.17 2.20
CA PHE A 40 -0.29 4.22 3.19
C PHE A 40 1.02 4.91 3.57
N THR A 41 2.09 4.13 3.75
CA THR A 41 3.41 4.65 4.09
C THR A 41 3.94 5.55 2.99
N PHE A 42 3.93 5.13 1.73
CA PHE A 42 4.42 5.95 0.62
C PHE A 42 3.58 7.20 0.41
N SER A 43 2.25 7.10 0.50
CA SER A 43 1.36 8.25 0.45
C SER A 43 1.73 9.27 1.54
N HIS A 44 1.75 8.84 2.80
CA HIS A 44 2.05 9.72 3.94
C HIS A 44 3.44 10.34 3.86
N VAL A 45 4.47 9.52 3.59
CA VAL A 45 5.86 10.00 3.52
C VAL A 45 6.08 10.94 2.34
N SER A 46 5.36 10.77 1.22
CA SER A 46 5.45 11.70 0.09
C SER A 46 4.98 13.11 0.47
N PHE A 47 3.94 13.23 1.29
CA PHE A 47 3.47 14.51 1.82
C PHE A 47 4.41 15.07 2.89
N LEU A 48 5.00 14.23 3.74
CA LEU A 48 6.01 14.69 4.72
C LEU A 48 7.28 15.24 4.05
N LEU A 49 7.56 14.82 2.82
CA LEU A 49 8.73 15.20 2.04
C LEU A 49 8.36 16.11 0.85
N GLU A 50 7.23 16.82 0.91
CA GLU A 50 6.74 17.61 -0.23
C GLU A 50 7.73 18.70 -0.70
N ASP A 51 8.49 19.28 0.22
CA ASP A 51 9.55 20.27 -0.05
C ASP A 51 10.94 19.65 -0.29
N ASP A 52 11.07 18.32 -0.17
CA ASP A 52 12.31 17.58 -0.38
C ASP A 52 12.36 16.96 -1.79
N LEU A 53 13.55 16.92 -2.40
CA LEU A 53 13.75 16.30 -3.73
C LEU A 53 13.39 14.81 -3.77
N LEU A 54 13.31 14.14 -2.62
CA LEU A 54 12.90 12.75 -2.48
C LEU A 54 11.37 12.56 -2.50
N GLY A 55 10.56 13.57 -2.18
CA GLY A 55 9.11 13.49 -2.16
C GLY A 55 8.51 12.92 -3.47
N PRO A 56 8.86 13.47 -4.64
CA PRO A 56 8.40 12.95 -5.93
C PRO A 56 8.79 11.48 -6.18
N ARG A 57 9.96 11.05 -5.68
CA ARG A 57 10.41 9.65 -5.81
C ARG A 57 9.59 8.72 -4.93
N VAL A 58 9.23 9.15 -3.72
CA VAL A 58 8.36 8.35 -2.83
C VAL A 58 6.94 8.26 -3.40
N ALA A 59 6.40 9.35 -3.95
CA ALA A 59 5.13 9.32 -4.67
C ALA A 59 5.15 8.35 -5.87
N GLN A 60 6.28 8.27 -6.58
CA GLN A 60 6.44 7.29 -7.66
C GLN A 60 6.35 5.84 -7.15
N TYR A 61 6.92 5.52 -5.99
CA TYR A 61 6.78 4.18 -5.39
C TYR A 61 5.34 3.85 -5.04
N PHE A 62 4.55 4.83 -4.58
CA PHE A 62 3.11 4.65 -4.40
C PHE A 62 2.41 4.24 -5.71
N HIS A 63 2.65 4.96 -6.81
CA HIS A 63 2.04 4.65 -8.09
C HIS A 63 2.45 3.28 -8.63
N LEU A 64 3.75 2.95 -8.59
CA LEU A 64 4.25 1.64 -9.03
C LEU A 64 3.68 0.48 -8.22
N LEU A 65 3.49 0.66 -6.91
CA LEU A 65 2.88 -0.35 -6.05
C LEU A 65 1.37 -0.46 -6.27
N ARG A 66 0.67 0.67 -6.47
CA ARG A 66 -0.76 0.69 -6.76
C ARG A 66 -1.08 -0.02 -8.08
N ASP A 67 -0.27 0.20 -9.11
CA ASP A 67 -0.43 -0.47 -10.40
C ASP A 67 -0.21 -1.99 -10.26
N PHE A 68 0.84 -2.39 -9.54
CA PHE A 68 1.11 -3.81 -9.25
C PHE A 68 -0.03 -4.48 -8.45
N ALA A 69 -0.63 -3.75 -7.51
CA ALA A 69 -1.74 -4.25 -6.70
C ALA A 69 -3.00 -4.54 -7.53
N GLY A 70 -3.14 -3.95 -8.73
CA GLY A 70 -4.28 -4.18 -9.62
C GLY A 70 -4.39 -5.64 -10.10
N ASP A 71 -3.28 -6.35 -10.18
CA ASP A 71 -3.22 -7.77 -10.59
C ASP A 71 -3.27 -8.75 -9.40
N HIS A 72 -3.33 -8.24 -8.17
CA HIS A 72 -3.35 -9.07 -6.96
C HIS A 72 -4.72 -9.77 -6.79
N PRO A 73 -4.78 -11.04 -6.33
CA PRO A 73 -6.06 -11.74 -6.10
C PRO A 73 -7.03 -11.00 -5.16
N GLU A 74 -6.49 -10.21 -4.23
CA GLU A 74 -7.25 -9.36 -3.28
C GLU A 74 -7.30 -7.88 -3.70
N ALA A 75 -7.10 -7.53 -4.97
CA ALA A 75 -7.07 -6.14 -5.46
C ALA A 75 -8.27 -5.30 -4.98
N GLY A 76 -9.48 -5.88 -4.95
CA GLY A 76 -10.67 -5.20 -4.47
C GLY A 76 -10.60 -4.81 -2.98
N LEU A 77 -10.01 -5.64 -2.12
CA LEU A 77 -9.80 -5.32 -0.71
C LEU A 77 -8.69 -4.28 -0.55
N ILE A 78 -7.62 -4.38 -1.32
CA ILE A 78 -6.52 -3.40 -1.30
C ILE A 78 -7.03 -2.01 -1.70
N VAL A 79 -7.78 -1.92 -2.81
CA VAL A 79 -8.36 -0.64 -3.28
C VAL A 79 -9.32 -0.07 -2.25
N ARG A 80 -10.21 -0.90 -1.66
CA ARG A 80 -11.13 -0.43 -0.61
C ARG A 80 -10.39 0.06 0.64
N ALA A 81 -9.26 -0.56 0.98
CA ALA A 81 -8.50 -0.17 2.17
C ALA A 81 -7.86 1.21 2.04
N ILE A 82 -7.49 1.64 0.82
CA ILE A 82 -6.76 2.88 0.54
C ILE A 82 -7.62 4.01 -0.05
N ASP A 83 -8.92 3.80 -0.17
CA ASP A 83 -9.91 4.82 -0.59
C ASP A 83 -9.99 5.96 0.44
#